data_AF-A0A2K8WYL6-F1
#
_entry.id   AF-A0A2K8WYL6-F1
#
_cell.length_a   1.000
_cell.length_b   1.000
_cell.length_c   1.000
_cell.angle_alpha   90.00
_cell.angle_beta   90.00
_cell.angle_gamma   90.00
#
_symmetry.space_group_name_H-M   'P 1'
#
loop_
_entity.id
_entity.type
_entity.pdbx_description
1 polymer ?
#
loop_
_entity_poly.entity_id
_entity_poly.type
_entity_poly.pdbx_seq_one_letter_code
_entity_poly.pdbx_strand_id
1 'polypeptide(L)'
;MNNKKWWKNYYAELNLTVGITLIFCAFYFFAPTLFTSKSSLISITGQIKKVETYYTQIITDNRFHKVKSTKSELQLQIIGQTHIYSLTKNIGYDYRNEKYENIKTALLNSKMVKVWIKKTQSEKWNPVIFQLENDDGTIIYDMNDAKSELYFLFPFMIILGLFSTSIFLRHRYPKKIKKIIGI
;
A
#
# COMPACT_ATOMS: atom_id res chain seq x y z
N MET A 1 -19.43 -9.77 40.39
CA MET A 1 -19.65 -9.28 39.00
C MET A 1 -19.62 -10.49 38.06
N ASN A 2 -20.64 -10.72 37.24
CA ASN A 2 -20.76 -11.95 36.45
C ASN A 2 -19.71 -11.99 35.33
N ASN A 3 -18.70 -12.87 35.45
CA ASN A 3 -17.52 -12.93 34.56
C ASN A 3 -17.90 -12.90 33.07
N LYS A 4 -18.99 -13.59 32.69
CA LYS A 4 -19.48 -13.67 31.30
C LYS A 4 -19.93 -12.32 30.73
N LYS A 5 -20.44 -11.40 31.56
CA LYS A 5 -20.87 -10.05 31.13
C LYS A 5 -19.68 -9.12 30.94
N TRP A 6 -18.68 -9.23 31.81
CA TRP A 6 -17.43 -8.48 31.71
C TRP A 6 -16.67 -8.83 30.42
N TRP A 7 -16.47 -10.12 30.15
CA TRP A 7 -15.82 -10.60 28.92
C TRP A 7 -16.53 -10.10 27.65
N LYS A 8 -17.86 -10.16 27.61
CA LYS A 8 -18.63 -9.65 26.46
C LYS A 8 -18.44 -8.16 26.22
N ASN A 9 -18.40 -7.36 27.28
CA ASN A 9 -18.18 -5.92 27.15
C ASN A 9 -16.75 -5.60 26.70
N TYR A 10 -15.76 -6.31 27.25
CA TYR A 10 -14.36 -6.16 26.86
C TYR A 10 -14.16 -6.43 25.35
N TYR A 11 -14.67 -7.56 24.83
CA TYR A 11 -14.57 -7.86 23.40
C TYR A 11 -15.34 -6.88 22.53
N ALA A 12 -16.46 -6.33 23.01
CA ALA A 12 -17.19 -5.32 22.26
C ALA A 12 -16.36 -4.02 22.15
N GLU A 13 -15.80 -3.53 23.25
CA GLU A 13 -14.94 -2.33 23.25
C GLU A 13 -13.68 -2.54 22.40
N LEU A 14 -13.07 -3.73 22.44
CA LEU A 14 -11.96 -4.10 21.56
C LEU A 14 -12.35 -4.00 20.08
N ASN A 15 -13.53 -4.51 19.70
CA ASN A 15 -14.03 -4.41 18.32
C ASN A 15 -14.24 -2.96 17.87
N LEU A 16 -14.70 -2.07 18.76
CA LEU A 16 -14.80 -0.65 18.43
C LEU A 16 -13.42 -0.06 18.10
N THR A 17 -12.44 -0.29 18.96
CA THR A 17 -11.08 0.23 18.77
C THR A 17 -10.45 -0.33 17.50
N VAL A 18 -10.57 -1.64 17.25
CA VAL A 18 -10.10 -2.29 16.01
C VAL A 18 -10.79 -1.68 14.80
N GLY A 19 -12.12 -1.51 14.86
CA GLY A 19 -12.90 -0.95 13.77
C GLY A 19 -12.47 0.46 13.38
N ILE A 20 -12.35 1.36 14.35
CA ILE A 20 -11.89 2.74 14.14
C ILE A 20 -10.45 2.77 13.60
N THR A 21 -9.57 1.94 14.17
CA THR A 21 -8.16 1.87 13.75
C THR A 21 -8.04 1.40 12.31
N LEU A 22 -8.80 0.39 11.89
CA LEU A 22 -8.79 -0.11 10.51
C LEU A 22 -9.23 0.97 9.52
N ILE A 23 -10.30 1.70 9.84
CA ILE A 23 -10.79 2.81 9.00
C ILE A 23 -9.73 3.90 8.91
N PHE A 24 -9.16 4.32 10.05
CA PHE A 24 -8.12 5.34 10.08
C PHE A 24 -6.89 4.92 9.26
N CYS A 25 -6.42 3.68 9.42
CA CYS A 25 -5.29 3.13 8.65
C CYS A 25 -5.58 3.14 7.15
N ALA A 26 -6.80 2.78 6.73
CA ALA A 26 -7.17 2.81 5.31
C ALA A 26 -7.07 4.23 4.72
N PHE A 27 -7.59 5.22 5.44
CA PHE A 27 -7.52 6.62 5.01
C PHE A 27 -6.12 7.23 5.11
N TYR A 28 -5.33 6.85 6.11
CA TYR A 28 -4.00 7.42 6.29
C TYR A 28 -2.97 6.82 5.33
N PHE A 29 -2.98 5.49 5.15
CA PHE A 29 -1.95 4.80 4.37
C PHE A 29 -2.33 4.60 2.89
N PHE A 30 -3.59 4.27 2.58
CA PHE A 30 -3.97 3.87 1.22
C PHE A 30 -4.63 4.99 0.42
N ALA A 31 -5.50 5.78 1.06
CA ALA A 31 -6.23 6.84 0.37
C ALA A 31 -5.31 7.86 -0.33
N PRO A 32 -4.16 8.30 0.23
CA PRO A 32 -3.29 9.23 -0.46
C PRO A 32 -2.88 8.69 -1.82
N THR A 33 -2.42 7.44 -1.92
CA THR A 33 -1.98 6.85 -3.19
C THR A 33 -3.16 6.53 -4.11
N LEU A 34 -4.23 5.91 -3.59
CA LEU A 34 -5.39 5.49 -4.36
C LEU A 34 -6.13 6.66 -5.04
N PHE A 35 -6.36 7.75 -4.32
CA PHE A 35 -7.08 8.94 -4.81
C PHE A 35 -6.18 9.98 -5.47
N THR A 36 -4.93 9.64 -5.76
CA THR A 36 -4.06 10.51 -6.56
C THR A 36 -4.64 10.69 -7.96
N SER A 37 -4.72 11.92 -8.45
CA SER A 37 -5.08 12.22 -9.84
C SER A 37 -3.84 12.46 -10.71
N LYS A 38 -3.94 12.25 -12.03
CA LYS A 38 -2.84 12.57 -12.97
C LYS A 38 -2.44 14.05 -12.91
N SER A 39 -3.39 14.96 -12.69
CA SER A 39 -3.14 16.41 -12.57
C SER A 39 -2.27 16.80 -11.37
N SER A 40 -2.15 15.94 -10.35
CA SER A 40 -1.30 16.16 -9.19
C SER A 40 0.14 15.68 -9.36
N LEU A 41 0.44 15.06 -10.51
CA LEU A 41 1.75 14.50 -10.81
C LEU A 41 2.62 15.50 -11.57
N ILE A 42 3.92 15.43 -11.31
CA ILE A 42 4.97 16.09 -12.07
C ILE A 42 5.88 15.02 -12.67
N SER A 43 6.38 15.28 -13.87
CA SER A 43 7.37 14.42 -14.52
C SER A 43 8.78 14.92 -14.23
N ILE A 44 9.63 14.01 -13.80
CA ILE A 44 11.06 14.23 -13.63
C ILE A 44 11.77 13.38 -14.66
N THR A 45 12.48 14.03 -15.59
CA THR A 45 13.22 13.37 -16.66
C THR A 45 14.71 13.49 -16.40
N GLY A 46 15.47 12.42 -16.67
CA GLY A 46 16.92 12.49 -16.68
C GLY A 46 17.58 11.20 -17.08
N GLN A 47 18.91 11.24 -17.16
CA GLN A 47 19.72 10.06 -17.48
C GLN A 47 19.80 9.13 -16.29
N ILE A 48 19.75 7.83 -16.57
CA ILE A 48 19.81 6.79 -15.55
C ILE A 48 21.24 6.69 -15.02
N LYS A 49 21.41 6.88 -13.71
CA LYS A 49 22.70 6.66 -13.02
C LYS A 49 22.85 5.21 -12.61
N LYS A 50 21.80 4.66 -12.00
CA LYS A 50 21.81 3.33 -11.38
C LYS A 50 20.40 2.74 -11.34
N VAL A 51 20.26 1.47 -11.68
CA VAL A 51 19.02 0.69 -11.51
C VAL A 51 19.35 -0.69 -10.96
N GLU A 52 18.82 -1.03 -9.80
CA GLU A 52 19.02 -2.32 -9.15
C GLU A 52 17.71 -2.85 -8.57
N THR A 53 17.58 -4.18 -8.58
CA THR A 53 16.49 -4.87 -7.87
C THR A 53 17.08 -5.58 -6.66
N TYR A 54 16.50 -5.35 -5.49
CA TYR A 54 16.84 -6.00 -4.25
C TYR A 54 15.74 -6.98 -3.85
N TYR A 55 16.16 -8.10 -3.27
CA TYR A 55 15.27 -9.13 -2.74
C TYR A 55 15.60 -9.34 -1.27
N THR A 56 14.67 -9.00 -0.39
CA THR A 56 14.85 -9.11 1.06
C THR A 56 13.87 -10.14 1.61
N GLN A 57 14.39 -11.20 2.21
CA GLN A 57 13.55 -12.16 2.92
C GLN A 57 13.13 -11.60 4.27
N ILE A 58 11.82 -11.52 4.49
CA ILE A 58 11.17 -11.16 5.74
C ILE A 58 10.72 -12.48 6.39
N ILE A 59 11.42 -12.86 7.45
CA ILE A 59 11.08 -14.02 8.27
C ILE A 59 10.37 -13.50 9.52
N THR A 60 9.09 -13.83 9.65
CA THR A 60 8.35 -13.63 10.89
C THR A 60 8.30 -14.96 11.61
N ASP A 61 9.01 -15.05 12.73
CA ASP A 61 9.02 -16.22 13.59
C ASP A 61 8.23 -15.90 14.86
N ASN A 62 7.15 -16.64 15.09
CA ASN A 62 6.37 -16.56 16.32
C ASN A 62 6.19 -17.99 16.84
N ARG A 63 6.05 -18.18 18.17
CA ARG A 63 6.13 -19.50 18.86
C ARG A 63 5.34 -20.66 18.22
N PHE A 64 4.32 -20.38 17.42
CA PHE A 64 3.49 -21.39 16.76
C PHE A 64 3.65 -21.44 15.23
N HIS A 65 4.08 -20.35 14.56
CA HIS A 65 4.10 -20.25 13.10
C HIS A 65 5.31 -19.45 12.59
N LYS A 66 5.97 -20.00 11.58
CA LYS A 66 7.04 -19.36 10.83
C LYS A 66 6.54 -18.98 9.45
N VAL A 67 6.40 -17.69 9.20
CA VAL A 67 5.98 -17.15 7.91
C VAL A 67 7.20 -16.53 7.22
N LYS A 68 7.46 -16.97 5.99
CA LYS A 68 8.49 -16.38 5.14
C LYS A 68 7.81 -15.61 4.02
N SER A 69 8.30 -14.41 3.76
CA SER A 69 7.93 -13.67 2.56
C SER A 69 9.15 -12.96 1.99
N THR A 70 9.17 -12.72 0.70
CA THR A 70 10.21 -11.97 0.01
C THR A 70 9.64 -10.61 -0.38
N LYS A 71 10.32 -9.55 0.05
CA LYS A 71 10.10 -8.19 -0.43
C LYS A 71 11.01 -7.96 -1.63
N SER A 72 10.42 -7.56 -2.76
CA SER A 72 11.14 -7.11 -3.94
C SER A 72 11.12 -5.59 -4.01
N GLU A 73 12.28 -4.99 -4.25
CA GLU A 73 12.45 -3.55 -4.31
C GLU A 73 13.30 -3.16 -5.53
N LEU A 74 12.70 -2.50 -6.51
CA LEU A 74 13.42 -1.91 -7.63
C LEU A 74 13.77 -0.47 -7.28
N GLN A 75 15.06 -0.13 -7.29
CA GLN A 75 15.56 1.22 -7.05
C GLN A 75 16.14 1.81 -8.33
N LEU A 76 15.82 3.08 -8.58
CA LEU A 76 16.27 3.89 -9.69
C LEU A 76 16.87 5.19 -9.15
N GLN A 77 18.04 5.55 -9.65
CA GLN A 77 18.68 6.83 -9.40
C GLN A 77 18.95 7.56 -10.72
N ILE A 78 18.64 8.85 -10.76
CA ILE A 78 18.85 9.74 -11.91
C ILE A 78 20.11 10.57 -11.68
N ILE A 79 20.91 10.80 -12.73
CA ILE A 79 22.12 11.63 -12.66
C ILE A 79 21.75 13.06 -12.23
N GLY A 80 22.53 13.64 -11.33
CA GLY A 80 22.30 14.99 -10.81
C GLY A 80 21.17 15.09 -9.78
N GLN A 81 20.55 13.98 -9.39
CA GLN A 81 19.51 13.95 -8.37
C GLN A 81 19.95 13.13 -7.15
N THR A 82 19.55 13.61 -5.98
CA THR A 82 19.79 12.95 -4.70
C THR A 82 18.73 11.89 -4.39
N HIS A 83 17.52 12.04 -4.93
CA HIS A 83 16.39 11.13 -4.71
C HIS A 83 16.67 9.70 -5.17
N ILE A 84 16.16 8.75 -4.40
CA ILE A 84 16.08 7.33 -4.79
C ILE A 84 14.61 7.04 -5.07
N TYR A 85 14.32 6.70 -6.33
CA TYR A 85 12.99 6.30 -6.76
C TYR A 85 12.85 4.80 -6.57
N SER A 86 11.93 4.35 -5.70
CA SER A 86 11.74 2.93 -5.42
C SER A 86 10.34 2.42 -5.76
N LEU A 87 10.28 1.26 -6.40
CA LEU A 87 9.08 0.43 -6.47
C LEU A 87 9.24 -0.72 -5.49
N THR A 88 8.29 -0.89 -4.58
CA THR A 88 8.33 -1.96 -3.57
C THR A 88 7.09 -2.83 -3.70
N LYS A 89 7.29 -4.15 -3.65
CA LYS A 89 6.21 -5.14 -3.62
C LYS A 89 6.57 -6.34 -2.76
N ASN A 90 5.60 -6.84 -2.00
CA ASN A 90 5.72 -8.15 -1.37
C ASN A 90 5.36 -9.23 -2.40
N ILE A 91 6.30 -10.13 -2.71
CA ILE A 91 6.11 -11.22 -3.68
C ILE A 91 5.87 -12.57 -3.00
N GLY A 92 5.53 -12.58 -1.71
CA GLY A 92 5.18 -13.81 -0.99
C GLY A 92 6.35 -14.78 -0.96
N TYR A 93 6.14 -16.01 -1.42
CA TYR A 93 7.19 -17.03 -1.44
C TYR A 93 8.06 -17.01 -2.69
N ASP A 94 7.76 -16.13 -3.65
CA ASP A 94 8.52 -16.06 -4.89
C ASP A 94 9.92 -15.52 -4.62
N TYR A 95 10.88 -16.04 -5.39
CA TYR A 95 12.28 -15.62 -5.30
C TYR A 95 12.57 -14.38 -6.16
N ARG A 96 11.74 -14.13 -7.18
CA ARG A 96 12.00 -13.11 -8.20
C ARG A 96 10.71 -12.43 -8.63
N ASN A 97 10.78 -11.13 -8.89
CA ASN A 97 9.66 -10.35 -9.39
C ASN A 97 9.88 -10.08 -10.88
N GLU A 98 9.33 -10.93 -11.75
CA GLU A 98 9.52 -10.81 -13.20
C GLU A 98 9.13 -9.43 -13.74
N LYS A 99 8.08 -8.82 -13.19
CA LYS A 99 7.67 -7.47 -13.58
C LYS A 99 8.77 -6.44 -13.32
N TYR A 100 9.39 -6.46 -12.13
CA TYR A 100 10.46 -5.52 -11.80
C TYR A 100 11.74 -5.79 -12.58
N GLU A 101 11.99 -7.04 -12.93
CA GLU A 101 13.13 -7.43 -13.76
C GLU A 101 12.96 -6.98 -15.22
N ASN A 102 11.73 -7.05 -15.74
CA ASN A 102 11.39 -6.52 -17.06
C ASN A 102 11.52 -4.99 -17.07
N ILE A 103 11.04 -4.30 -16.03
CA ILE A 103 11.21 -2.85 -15.87
C ILE A 103 12.71 -2.50 -15.79
N LYS A 104 13.50 -3.22 -14.99
CA LYS A 104 14.95 -3.02 -14.89
C LYS A 104 15.62 -3.16 -16.25
N THR A 105 15.30 -4.21 -17.00
CA THR A 105 15.87 -4.47 -18.32
C THR A 105 15.48 -3.36 -19.31
N ALA A 106 14.21 -2.94 -19.30
CA ALA A 106 13.73 -1.84 -20.13
C ALA A 106 14.43 -0.51 -19.79
N LEU A 107 14.68 -0.24 -18.52
CA LEU A 107 15.41 0.94 -18.07
C LEU A 107 16.90 0.89 -18.43
N LEU A 108 17.57 -0.26 -18.28
CA LEU A 108 18.99 -0.40 -18.64
C LEU A 108 19.23 -0.25 -20.15
N ASN A 109 18.26 -0.63 -20.97
CA ASN A 109 18.30 -0.44 -22.42
C ASN A 109 17.98 1.01 -22.84
N SER A 110 17.45 1.82 -21.93
CA SER A 110 17.05 3.20 -22.19
C SER A 110 18.12 4.18 -21.70
N LYS A 111 18.33 5.29 -22.42
CA LYS A 111 19.28 6.32 -21.99
C LYS A 111 18.67 7.28 -20.97
N MET A 112 17.36 7.50 -21.06
CA MET A 112 16.63 8.46 -20.25
C MET A 112 15.39 7.82 -19.66
N VAL A 113 15.08 8.21 -18.44
CA VAL A 113 13.85 7.81 -17.77
C VAL A 113 13.05 9.05 -17.43
N LYS A 114 11.73 8.92 -17.53
CA LYS A 114 10.78 9.91 -17.06
C LYS A 114 9.92 9.30 -15.95
N VAL A 115 10.10 9.82 -14.74
CA VAL A 115 9.46 9.36 -13.52
C VAL A 115 8.37 10.34 -13.15
N TRP A 116 7.14 9.86 -12.99
CA TRP A 116 6.03 10.67 -12.52
C TRP A 116 5.82 10.45 -11.03
N ILE A 117 5.93 11.54 -10.26
CA ILE A 117 5.70 11.56 -8.82
C ILE A 117 4.69 12.64 -8.47
N LYS A 118 4.15 12.60 -7.25
CA LYS A 118 3.33 13.70 -6.75
C LYS A 118 4.13 14.98 -6.61
N LYS A 119 3.55 16.10 -7.02
CA LYS A 119 4.12 17.43 -6.79
C LYS A 119 4.43 17.67 -5.30
N THR A 120 3.54 17.24 -4.41
CA THR A 120 3.71 17.39 -2.95
C THR A 120 4.79 16.49 -2.36
N GLN A 121 5.37 15.58 -3.15
CA GLN A 121 6.42 14.66 -2.72
C GLN A 121 7.76 14.94 -3.41
N SER A 122 7.88 16.02 -4.17
CA SER A 122 9.09 16.33 -4.96
C SER A 122 10.36 16.50 -4.12
N GLU A 123 10.21 16.90 -2.85
CA GLU A 123 11.32 17.09 -1.90
C GLU A 123 11.52 15.87 -1.00
N LYS A 124 10.67 14.84 -1.09
CA LYS A 124 10.83 13.63 -0.29
C LYS A 124 11.94 12.78 -0.89
N TRP A 125 12.86 12.33 -0.04
CA TRP A 125 13.96 11.43 -0.41
C TRP A 125 13.53 10.21 -1.24
N ASN A 126 12.41 9.58 -0.87
CA ASN A 126 11.83 8.41 -1.54
C ASN A 126 10.37 8.68 -1.91
N PRO A 127 10.11 9.38 -3.03
CA PRO A 127 8.76 9.70 -3.46
C PRO A 127 8.07 8.47 -4.07
N VAL A 128 6.74 8.41 -3.95
CA VAL A 128 5.97 7.33 -4.58
C VAL A 128 5.94 7.55 -6.08
N ILE A 129 6.37 6.54 -6.83
CA ILE A 129 6.32 6.53 -8.29
C ILE A 129 4.92 6.13 -8.74
N PHE A 130 4.31 6.97 -9.57
CA PHE A 130 3.00 6.71 -10.17
C PHE A 130 3.09 6.25 -11.62
N GLN A 131 4.18 6.58 -12.32
CA GLN A 131 4.38 6.15 -13.70
C GLN A 131 5.87 6.21 -14.05
N LEU A 132 6.34 5.26 -14.84
CA LEU A 132 7.66 5.25 -15.46
C LEU A 132 7.50 5.16 -16.97
N GLU A 133 8.24 6.03 -17.67
CA GLU A 133 8.35 6.06 -19.11
C GLU A 133 9.83 5.93 -19.50
N ASN A 134 10.09 5.18 -20.57
CA ASN A 134 11.37 5.14 -21.26
C ASN A 134 11.53 6.35 -22.21
N ASP A 135 12.73 6.51 -22.75
CA ASP A 135 13.09 7.49 -23.79
C ASP A 135 12.14 7.51 -25.00
N ASP A 136 11.69 6.35 -25.46
CA ASP A 136 10.74 6.23 -26.58
C ASP A 136 9.28 6.59 -26.22
N GLY A 137 9.03 7.06 -24.98
CA GLY A 137 7.69 7.36 -24.47
C GLY A 137 6.85 6.13 -24.12
N THR A 138 7.44 4.94 -24.18
CA THR A 138 6.77 3.69 -23.76
C THR A 138 6.58 3.68 -22.24
N ILE A 139 5.34 3.47 -21.81
CA ILE A 139 4.98 3.35 -20.39
C ILE A 139 5.32 1.94 -19.91
N ILE A 140 6.32 1.82 -19.03
CA ILE A 140 6.78 0.54 -18.47
C ILE A 140 6.15 0.24 -17.11
N TYR A 141 5.63 1.26 -16.44
CA TYR A 141 4.91 1.18 -15.18
C TYR A 141 3.87 2.30 -15.15
N ASP A 142 2.62 1.98 -14.86
CA ASP A 142 1.53 2.96 -14.95
C ASP A 142 0.87 3.26 -13.58
N MET A 143 -0.07 4.20 -13.59
CA MET A 143 -0.79 4.60 -12.39
C MET A 143 -1.70 3.48 -11.85
N ASN A 144 -2.17 2.59 -12.71
CA ASN A 144 -2.98 1.46 -12.29
C ASN A 144 -2.13 0.44 -11.53
N ASP A 145 -0.88 0.25 -11.95
CA ASP A 145 0.09 -0.58 -11.26
C ASP A 145 0.37 -0.06 -9.85
N ALA A 146 0.55 1.25 -9.70
CA ALA A 146 0.73 1.92 -8.41
C ALA A 146 -0.49 1.79 -7.48
N LYS A 147 -1.68 1.59 -8.05
CA LYS A 147 -2.95 1.51 -7.29
C LYS A 147 -3.52 0.09 -7.18
N SER A 148 -2.99 -0.86 -7.94
CA SER A 148 -3.57 -2.19 -8.16
C SER A 148 -3.93 -2.91 -6.86
N GLU A 149 -2.97 -3.03 -5.94
CA GLU A 149 -3.18 -3.68 -4.64
C GLU A 149 -4.07 -2.86 -3.70
N LEU A 150 -4.03 -1.54 -3.83
CA LEU A 150 -4.82 -0.62 -3.00
C LEU A 150 -6.31 -0.65 -3.36
N TYR A 151 -6.67 -0.95 -4.62
CA TYR A 151 -8.07 -1.11 -5.03
C TYR A 151 -8.78 -2.21 -4.26
N PHE A 152 -8.07 -3.27 -3.86
CA PHE A 152 -8.63 -4.34 -3.04
C PHE A 152 -8.48 -4.05 -1.54
N LEU A 153 -7.28 -3.65 -1.09
CA LEU A 153 -6.99 -3.47 0.33
C LEU A 153 -7.79 -2.35 0.98
N PHE A 154 -8.00 -1.23 0.27
CA PHE A 154 -8.75 -0.09 0.81
C PHE A 154 -10.20 -0.44 1.16
N PRO A 155 -11.06 -0.91 0.22
CA PRO A 155 -12.43 -1.27 0.56
C PRO A 155 -12.50 -2.43 1.53
N PHE A 156 -11.57 -3.40 1.46
CA PHE A 156 -11.50 -4.49 2.43
C PHE A 156 -11.33 -3.97 3.87
N MET A 157 -10.39 -3.06 4.11
CA MET A 157 -10.18 -2.47 5.43
C MET A 157 -11.37 -1.63 5.90
N ILE A 158 -12.01 -0.87 5.00
CA ILE A 158 -13.21 -0.09 5.33
C ILE A 158 -14.35 -1.02 5.73
N ILE A 159 -14.63 -2.07 4.95
CA ILE A 159 -15.70 -3.04 5.24
C ILE A 159 -15.43 -3.75 6.57
N LEU A 160 -14.21 -4.23 6.79
CA LEU A 160 -13.84 -4.90 8.03
C LEU A 160 -13.96 -3.96 9.25
N GLY A 161 -13.55 -2.70 9.09
CA GLY A 161 -13.65 -1.69 10.14
C GLY A 161 -15.10 -1.34 10.49
N LEU A 162 -15.95 -1.17 9.48
CA LEU A 162 -17.40 -0.95 9.65
C LEU A 162 -18.07 -2.17 10.28
N PHE A 163 -17.70 -3.38 9.87
CA PHE A 163 -18.22 -4.63 10.43
C PHE A 163 -17.87 -4.75 11.92
N SER A 164 -16.60 -4.54 12.29
CA SER A 164 -16.15 -4.60 13.68
C SER A 164 -16.83 -3.54 14.55
N THR A 165 -16.96 -2.30 14.05
CA THR A 165 -17.72 -1.23 14.72
C THR A 165 -19.20 -1.58 14.89
N SER A 166 -19.82 -2.19 13.87
CA SER A 166 -21.23 -2.60 13.90
C SER A 166 -21.50 -3.67 14.95
N ILE A 167 -20.56 -4.60 15.18
CA ILE A 167 -20.64 -5.59 16.27
C ILE A 167 -20.74 -4.88 17.63
N PHE A 168 -19.89 -3.87 17.87
CA PHE A 168 -19.94 -3.08 19.10
C PHE A 168 -21.29 -2.36 19.26
N LEU A 169 -21.75 -1.68 18.21
CA LEU A 169 -23.00 -0.93 18.26
C LEU A 169 -24.20 -1.85 18.51
N ARG A 170 -24.22 -3.06 17.92
CA ARG A 170 -25.25 -4.07 18.17
C ARG A 170 -25.22 -4.56 19.61
N HIS A 171 -24.04 -4.76 20.19
CA HIS A 171 -23.88 -5.19 21.58
C HIS A 171 -24.32 -4.11 22.58
N ARG A 172 -23.92 -2.84 22.34
CA ARG A 172 -24.20 -1.72 23.24
C ARG A 172 -25.62 -1.17 23.10
N TYR A 173 -26.18 -1.16 21.90
CA TYR A 173 -27.48 -0.55 21.57
C TYR A 173 -28.41 -1.48 20.79
N PRO A 174 -28.75 -2.67 21.31
CA PRO A 174 -29.50 -3.69 20.56
C PRO A 174 -30.88 -3.21 20.08
N LYS A 175 -31.61 -2.41 20.90
CA LYS A 175 -32.93 -1.88 20.54
C LYS A 175 -32.87 -0.84 19.41
N LYS A 176 -31.83 0.01 19.39
CA LYS A 176 -31.66 1.04 18.35
C LYS A 176 -31.25 0.38 17.02
N ILE A 177 -30.36 -0.60 17.07
CA ILE A 177 -29.91 -1.36 15.89
C ILE A 177 -31.07 -2.14 15.26
N LYS A 178 -31.90 -2.81 16.08
CA LYS A 178 -33.12 -3.50 15.63
C LYS A 178 -34.04 -2.58 14.82
N LYS A 179 -34.33 -1.39 15.35
CA LYS A 179 -35.11 -0.34 14.67
C LYS A 179 -34.50 0.11 13.32
N ILE A 180 -33.17 0.14 13.20
CA ILE A 180 -32.48 0.53 11.96
C ILE A 180 -32.53 -0.59 10.90
N ILE A 181 -32.41 -1.85 11.33
CA ILE A 181 -32.41 -3.04 10.45
C ILE A 181 -33.84 -3.46 10.06
N GLY A 182 -34.87 -2.88 10.68
CA GLY A 182 -36.28 -3.19 10.38
C GLY A 182 -36.77 -4.51 10.97
N ILE A 183 -36.13 -4.98 12.05
CA ILE A 183 -36.49 -6.18 12.83
C ILE A 183 -36.80 -5.76 14.27
#